data_AF-A0A5C6MGP0-F1
#
_entry.id   AF-A0A5C6MGP0-F1
#
_cell.length_a   1.000
_cell.length_b   1.000
_cell.length_c   1.000
_cell.angle_alpha   90.00
_cell.angle_beta   90.00
_cell.angle_gamma   90.00
#
_symmetry.space_group_name_H-M   'P 1'
#
loop_
_entity.id
_entity.type
_entity.pdbx_description
1 polymer ?
#
loop_
_entity_poly.entity_id
_entity_poly.type
_entity_poly.pdbx_seq_one_letter_code
_entity_poly.pdbx_strand_id
1 'polypeptide(L)'
;MFVFSSEQFQRLLQIHPEWRADRLLDLGAGDGGVTKVMAAHFSEVYVTEVSLPMKWNLQRRNYKVLGIDEWHQTGFKYDVISCLNLLDRCDNPLLLLRNIQWSLVPDTGRLILAVVLPFQPYVEVGGKWQRPKEHLRMKGKLWEDQVTELSTEVFWRLGFEVEAVTRLPYLCEGDMYKDYYVLDDAVFVLKVRGKVMNLLNETSDINYCE
;
A
#
# COMPACT_ATOMS: atom_id res chain seq x y z
N MET A 1 3.11 0.36 -16.08
CA MET A 1 2.42 1.19 -15.05
C MET A 1 3.39 2.27 -14.56
N PHE A 2 2.93 3.50 -14.32
CA PHE A 2 3.74 4.57 -13.71
C PHE A 2 2.94 5.29 -12.62
N VAL A 3 3.61 5.59 -11.50
CA VAL A 3 3.06 6.31 -10.34
C VAL A 3 3.94 7.52 -10.01
N PHE A 4 5.25 7.31 -9.84
CA PHE A 4 6.21 8.37 -9.53
C PHE A 4 7.60 8.12 -10.12
N SER A 5 8.38 9.20 -10.29
CA SER A 5 9.82 9.17 -10.62
C SER A 5 10.70 8.93 -9.38
N SER A 6 12.00 8.75 -9.60
CA SER A 6 12.99 8.58 -8.51
C SER A 6 13.05 9.82 -7.61
N GLU A 7 13.00 11.01 -8.20
CA GLU A 7 13.02 12.29 -7.49
C GLU A 7 11.74 12.49 -6.67
N GLN A 8 10.59 12.08 -7.22
CA GLN A 8 9.31 12.14 -6.51
C GLN A 8 9.30 11.16 -5.33
N PHE A 9 9.79 9.93 -5.51
CA PHE A 9 9.97 8.96 -4.42
C PHE A 9 10.85 9.51 -3.30
N GLN A 10 12.02 10.06 -3.65
CA GLN A 10 12.96 10.65 -2.69
C GLN A 10 12.35 11.82 -1.93
N ARG A 11 11.64 12.72 -2.64
CA ARG A 11 10.96 13.86 -2.03
C ARG A 11 9.83 13.44 -1.10
N LEU A 12 9.06 12.41 -1.48
CA LEU A 12 7.96 11.90 -0.67
C LEU A 12 8.45 11.33 0.67
N LEU A 13 9.51 10.51 0.63
CA LEU A 13 10.13 9.97 1.84
C LEU A 13 11.09 10.94 2.55
N GLN A 14 11.35 12.12 1.96
CA GLN A 14 12.34 13.09 2.45
C GLN A 14 13.75 12.50 2.61
N ILE A 15 14.16 11.65 1.67
CA ILE A 15 15.46 10.97 1.67
C ILE A 15 16.40 11.55 0.61
N HIS A 16 17.70 11.45 0.87
CA HIS A 16 18.74 11.82 -0.09
C HIS A 16 18.93 10.71 -1.15
N PRO A 17 19.38 11.00 -2.38
CA PRO A 17 19.75 9.98 -3.38
C PRO A 17 20.68 8.86 -2.87
N GLU A 18 21.57 9.19 -1.93
CA GLU A 18 22.50 8.24 -1.30
C GLU A 18 21.95 7.49 -0.09
N TRP A 19 20.71 7.78 0.32
CA TRP A 19 20.06 7.02 1.39
C TRP A 19 19.92 5.55 0.99
N ARG A 20 20.19 4.67 1.95
CA ARG A 20 20.05 3.22 1.81
C ARG A 20 19.34 2.63 3.03
N ALA A 21 18.58 1.58 2.81
CA ALA A 21 17.97 0.74 3.84
C ALA A 21 18.07 -0.74 3.48
N ASP A 22 17.59 -1.60 4.36
CA ASP A 22 17.78 -3.03 4.19
C ASP A 22 16.71 -3.62 3.26
N ARG A 23 15.41 -3.41 3.55
CA ARG A 23 14.34 -4.18 2.92
C ARG A 23 13.18 -3.34 2.40
N LEU A 24 12.89 -3.51 1.12
CA LEU A 24 11.67 -3.07 0.45
C LEU A 24 10.73 -4.27 0.25
N LEU A 25 9.44 -4.08 0.49
CA LEU A 25 8.38 -4.94 -0.04
C LEU A 25 7.47 -4.14 -0.98
N ASP A 26 7.31 -4.61 -2.22
CA ASP A 26 6.34 -4.06 -3.17
C ASP A 26 5.16 -5.01 -3.37
N LEU A 27 3.99 -4.62 -2.89
CA LEU A 27 2.77 -5.42 -2.94
C LEU A 27 2.04 -5.20 -4.26
N GLY A 28 1.83 -6.27 -5.04
CA GLY A 28 1.23 -6.18 -6.36
C GLY A 28 2.14 -5.48 -7.37
N ALA A 29 3.40 -5.92 -7.44
CA ALA A 29 4.48 -5.24 -8.17
C ALA A 29 4.28 -5.22 -9.70
N GLY A 30 3.36 -6.00 -10.25
CA GLY A 30 3.15 -6.11 -11.68
C GLY A 30 4.43 -6.54 -12.40
N ASP A 31 4.83 -5.79 -13.43
CA ASP A 31 6.04 -6.04 -14.22
C ASP A 31 7.35 -5.55 -13.56
N GLY A 32 7.26 -4.94 -12.38
CA GLY A 32 8.36 -4.38 -11.61
C GLY A 32 8.85 -3.02 -12.09
N GLY A 33 8.09 -2.33 -12.95
CA GLY A 33 8.44 -1.01 -13.48
C GLY A 33 8.61 0.04 -12.38
N VAL A 34 7.61 0.16 -11.50
CA VAL A 34 7.66 1.10 -10.36
C VAL A 34 8.60 0.59 -9.26
N THR A 35 8.65 -0.73 -9.02
CA THR A 35 9.61 -1.34 -8.09
C THR A 35 11.05 -0.91 -8.39
N LYS A 36 11.43 -0.85 -9.67
CA LYS A 36 12.77 -0.42 -10.12
C LYS A 36 13.12 0.99 -9.66
N VAL A 37 12.15 1.89 -9.59
CA VAL A 37 12.35 3.28 -9.12
C VAL A 37 12.79 3.31 -7.66
N MET A 38 12.23 2.42 -6.84
CA MET A 38 12.50 2.33 -5.40
C MET A 38 13.73 1.47 -5.09
N ALA A 39 13.93 0.39 -5.85
CA ALA A 39 14.90 -0.69 -5.57
C ALA A 39 16.34 -0.22 -5.33
N ALA A 40 16.77 0.86 -5.97
CA ALA A 40 18.14 1.39 -5.84
C ALA A 40 18.52 1.79 -4.40
N HIS A 41 17.53 2.01 -3.54
CA HIS A 41 17.71 2.41 -2.16
C HIS A 41 17.77 1.22 -1.17
N PHE A 42 17.58 -0.02 -1.61
CA PHE A 42 17.45 -1.17 -0.71
C PHE A 42 18.41 -2.31 -1.04
N SER A 43 18.92 -2.95 0.01
CA SER A 43 19.79 -4.13 -0.12
C SER A 43 19.02 -5.37 -0.58
N GLU A 44 17.78 -5.52 -0.12
CA GLU A 44 16.88 -6.62 -0.46
C GLU A 44 15.53 -6.09 -0.94
N VAL A 45 15.08 -6.58 -2.10
CA VAL A 45 13.79 -6.21 -2.69
C VAL A 45 12.90 -7.44 -2.74
N TYR A 46 11.81 -7.38 -1.98
CA TYR A 46 10.75 -8.38 -1.95
C TYR A 46 9.55 -7.87 -2.72
N VAL A 47 8.84 -8.77 -3.39
CA VAL A 47 7.66 -8.41 -4.19
C VAL A 47 6.57 -9.46 -4.06
N THR A 48 5.31 -9.06 -4.18
CA THR A 48 4.19 -9.99 -4.40
C THR A 48 3.53 -9.68 -5.73
N GLU A 49 3.01 -10.73 -6.37
CA GLU A 49 2.25 -10.63 -7.61
C GLU A 49 1.38 -11.88 -7.73
N VAL A 50 0.25 -11.82 -8.45
CA VAL A 50 -0.61 -12.98 -8.71
C VAL A 50 -0.32 -13.61 -10.07
N SER A 51 0.05 -12.80 -11.07
CA SER A 51 0.29 -13.24 -12.45
C SER A 51 1.62 -14.00 -12.60
N LEU A 52 1.57 -15.24 -13.08
CA LEU A 52 2.75 -16.09 -13.30
C LEU A 52 3.79 -15.45 -14.26
N PRO A 53 3.40 -14.92 -15.44
CA PRO A 53 4.34 -14.19 -16.29
C PRO A 53 5.03 -13.02 -15.60
N MET A 54 4.29 -12.28 -14.77
CA MET A 54 4.83 -11.14 -14.05
C MET A 54 5.81 -11.57 -12.95
N LYS A 55 5.50 -12.63 -12.21
CA LYS A 55 6.46 -13.26 -11.27
C LYS A 55 7.77 -13.63 -11.96
N TRP A 56 7.73 -14.21 -13.16
CA TRP A 56 8.94 -14.52 -13.92
C TRP A 56 9.73 -13.27 -14.30
N ASN A 57 9.06 -12.20 -14.72
CA ASN A 57 9.71 -10.92 -15.02
C ASN A 57 10.38 -10.32 -13.77
N LEU A 58 9.73 -10.39 -12.61
CA LEU A 58 10.27 -9.93 -11.34
C LEU A 58 11.50 -10.75 -10.90
N GLN A 59 11.46 -12.07 -11.05
CA GLN A 59 12.60 -12.95 -10.76
C GLN A 59 13.81 -12.65 -11.65
N ARG A 60 13.59 -12.36 -12.95
CA ARG A 60 14.65 -11.95 -13.89
C ARG A 60 15.32 -10.63 -13.50
N ARG A 61 14.66 -9.80 -12.69
CA ARG A 61 15.23 -8.57 -12.11
C ARG A 61 15.95 -8.82 -10.78
N ASN A 62 16.11 -10.08 -10.35
CA ASN A 62 16.67 -10.50 -9.07
C ASN A 62 15.85 -10.08 -7.84
N TYR A 63 14.55 -9.80 -8.01
CA TYR A 63 13.66 -9.56 -6.87
C TYR A 63 13.21 -10.87 -6.23
N LYS A 64 13.03 -10.86 -4.91
CA LYS A 64 12.56 -12.00 -4.12
C LYS A 64 11.03 -12.05 -4.12
N VAL A 65 10.46 -12.91 -4.96
CA VAL A 65 9.00 -13.08 -5.05
C VAL A 65 8.49 -13.89 -3.85
N LEU A 66 7.57 -13.31 -3.09
CA LEU A 66 6.89 -13.94 -1.95
C LEU A 66 5.44 -14.34 -2.31
N GLY A 67 4.90 -15.32 -1.60
CA GLY A 67 3.48 -15.67 -1.67
C GLY A 67 2.59 -14.52 -1.16
N ILE A 68 1.41 -14.36 -1.79
CA ILE A 68 0.43 -13.33 -1.42
C ILE A 68 -0.12 -13.50 0.01
N ASP A 69 -0.03 -14.72 0.56
CA ASP A 69 -0.46 -15.06 1.92
C ASP A 69 0.74 -15.21 2.89
N GLU A 70 1.97 -15.00 2.43
CA GLU A 70 3.19 -15.33 3.19
C GLU A 70 4.05 -14.10 3.52
N TRP A 71 3.92 -13.01 2.75
CA TRP A 71 4.79 -11.83 2.85
C TRP A 71 4.83 -11.15 4.23
N HIS A 72 3.78 -11.34 5.05
CA HIS A 72 3.65 -10.80 6.39
C HIS A 72 4.16 -11.74 7.50
N GLN A 73 4.57 -12.98 7.13
CA GLN A 73 4.97 -14.05 8.06
C GLN A 73 6.45 -14.46 7.89
N THR A 74 7.27 -13.57 7.35
CA THR A 74 8.66 -13.89 6.96
C THR A 74 9.66 -13.94 8.12
N GLY A 75 9.24 -13.61 9.34
CA GLY A 75 10.12 -13.54 10.52
C GLY A 75 11.00 -12.28 10.58
N PHE A 76 10.91 -11.39 9.60
CA PHE A 76 11.58 -10.09 9.58
C PHE A 76 10.58 -8.95 9.28
N LYS A 77 11.07 -7.71 9.32
CA LYS A 77 10.30 -6.49 9.04
C LYS A 77 10.90 -5.73 7.85
N TYR A 78 10.09 -4.86 7.26
CA TYR A 78 10.45 -4.06 6.09
C TYR A 78 10.62 -2.58 6.48
N ASP A 79 11.68 -1.95 5.96
CA ASP A 79 11.90 -0.52 6.14
C ASP A 79 10.88 0.28 5.33
N VAL A 80 10.57 -0.19 4.12
CA VAL A 80 9.51 0.38 3.28
C VAL A 80 8.61 -0.73 2.73
N ILE A 81 7.31 -0.50 2.80
CA ILE A 81 6.31 -1.28 2.07
C ILE A 81 5.62 -0.35 1.09
N SER A 82 5.55 -0.71 -0.19
CA SER A 82 4.71 -0.04 -1.17
C SER A 82 3.45 -0.86 -1.45
N CYS A 83 2.31 -0.17 -1.50
CA CYS A 83 1.00 -0.71 -1.84
C CYS A 83 0.37 0.25 -2.85
N LEU A 84 0.71 0.07 -4.13
CA LEU A 84 0.43 1.06 -5.16
C LEU A 84 -0.77 0.62 -6.00
N ASN A 85 -1.90 1.32 -5.90
CA ASN A 85 -3.12 1.03 -6.67
C ASN A 85 -3.57 -0.44 -6.59
N LEU A 86 -3.49 -0.96 -5.36
CA LEU A 86 -3.86 -2.34 -5.01
C LEU A 86 -5.14 -2.40 -4.17
N LEU A 87 -5.43 -1.37 -3.35
CA LEU A 87 -6.55 -1.39 -2.39
C LEU A 87 -7.91 -1.54 -3.07
N ASP A 88 -8.07 -0.95 -4.26
CA ASP A 88 -9.30 -0.98 -5.04
C ASP A 88 -9.56 -2.36 -5.67
N ARG A 89 -8.55 -3.24 -5.66
CA ARG A 89 -8.61 -4.62 -6.16
C ARG A 89 -8.44 -5.66 -5.06
N CYS A 90 -8.41 -5.22 -3.80
CA CYS A 90 -8.23 -6.09 -2.65
C CYS A 90 -9.59 -6.51 -2.07
N ASP A 91 -9.78 -7.81 -1.80
CA ASP A 91 -11.00 -8.33 -1.18
C ASP A 91 -11.11 -7.99 0.32
N ASN A 92 -9.96 -7.86 1.00
CA ASN A 92 -9.87 -7.57 2.43
C ASN A 92 -8.88 -6.41 2.71
N PRO A 93 -9.17 -5.18 2.26
CA PRO A 93 -8.26 -4.03 2.37
C PRO A 93 -7.92 -3.63 3.82
N LEU A 94 -8.80 -3.86 4.81
CA LEU A 94 -8.51 -3.53 6.21
C LEU A 94 -7.52 -4.54 6.79
N LEU A 95 -7.71 -5.83 6.49
CA LEU A 95 -6.75 -6.86 6.86
C LEU A 95 -5.38 -6.62 6.22
N LEU A 96 -5.34 -6.25 4.94
CA LEU A 96 -4.11 -5.90 4.24
C LEU A 96 -3.36 -4.77 4.96
N LEU A 97 -4.05 -3.66 5.27
CA LEU A 97 -3.45 -2.52 5.97
C LEU A 97 -2.95 -2.87 7.37
N ARG A 98 -3.66 -3.74 8.11
CA ARG A 98 -3.20 -4.25 9.42
C ARG A 98 -1.95 -5.11 9.30
N ASN A 99 -1.91 -6.01 8.32
CA ASN A 99 -0.74 -6.85 8.08
C ASN A 99 0.47 -6.00 7.64
N ILE A 100 0.25 -4.94 6.86
CA ILE A 100 1.29 -3.95 6.52
C ILE A 100 1.81 -3.29 7.80
N GLN A 101 0.92 -2.79 8.65
CA GLN A 101 1.29 -2.14 9.92
C GLN A 101 2.20 -3.05 10.76
N TRP A 102 1.85 -4.33 10.89
CA TRP A 102 2.64 -5.30 11.65
C TRP A 102 3.95 -5.68 10.97
N SER A 103 4.06 -5.54 9.65
CA SER A 103 5.24 -5.95 8.88
C SER A 103 6.29 -4.85 8.75
N LEU A 104 5.96 -3.61 9.06
CA LEU A 104 6.90 -2.49 9.07
C LEU A 104 7.88 -2.56 10.25
N VAL A 105 9.10 -2.08 10.04
CA VAL A 105 10.06 -1.84 11.13
C VAL A 105 9.42 -0.81 12.10
N PRO A 106 9.40 -1.08 13.43
CA PRO A 106 8.88 -0.14 14.40
C PRO A 106 9.54 1.24 14.30
N ASP A 107 8.74 2.30 14.46
CA ASP A 107 9.11 3.72 14.50
C ASP A 107 9.69 4.31 13.20
N THR A 108 10.48 3.55 12.46
CA THR A 108 11.21 3.99 11.26
C THR A 108 10.56 3.50 9.96
N GLY A 109 9.80 2.41 9.99
CA GLY A 109 9.17 1.85 8.81
C GLY A 109 8.14 2.78 8.18
N ARG A 110 8.08 2.81 6.84
CA ARG A 110 7.13 3.63 6.07
C ARG A 110 6.33 2.81 5.08
N LEU A 111 5.04 3.11 4.99
CA LEU A 111 4.16 2.65 3.93
C LEU A 111 4.03 3.75 2.87
N ILE A 112 4.31 3.43 1.62
CA ILE A 112 3.92 4.26 0.47
C ILE A 112 2.64 3.66 -0.10
N LEU A 113 1.55 4.39 0.01
CA LEU A 113 0.23 3.94 -0.43
C LEU A 113 -0.25 4.84 -1.56
N ALA A 114 -0.54 4.25 -2.71
CA ALA A 114 -1.18 4.95 -3.82
C ALA A 114 -2.62 4.41 -3.99
N VAL A 115 -3.57 5.32 -4.21
CA VAL A 115 -4.98 5.01 -4.39
C VAL A 115 -5.62 6.00 -5.35
N VAL A 116 -6.21 5.47 -6.43
CA VAL A 116 -7.03 6.26 -7.34
C VAL A 116 -8.27 6.79 -6.64
N LEU A 117 -8.51 8.09 -6.73
CA LEU A 117 -9.71 8.75 -6.22
C LEU A 117 -10.52 9.41 -7.35
N PRO A 118 -11.86 9.43 -7.29
CA PRO A 118 -12.69 8.87 -6.23
C PRO A 118 -12.65 7.33 -6.19
N PHE A 119 -12.46 6.75 -5.01
CA PHE A 119 -12.15 5.32 -4.89
C PHE A 119 -13.39 4.44 -5.09
N GLN A 120 -13.22 3.48 -6.00
CA GLN A 120 -14.28 2.62 -6.52
C GLN A 120 -13.78 1.17 -6.54
N PRO A 121 -13.85 0.45 -5.41
CA PRO A 121 -13.25 -0.87 -5.31
C PRO A 121 -14.09 -1.92 -6.04
N TYR A 122 -13.39 -2.75 -6.82
CA TYR A 122 -13.90 -3.94 -7.50
C TYR A 122 -12.82 -5.01 -7.58
N VAL A 123 -13.21 -6.25 -7.27
CA VAL A 123 -12.34 -7.42 -7.28
C VAL A 123 -12.78 -8.38 -8.38
N GLU A 124 -11.82 -8.94 -9.10
CA GLU A 124 -12.09 -9.99 -10.07
C GLU A 124 -12.01 -11.36 -9.41
N VAL A 125 -13.12 -12.11 -9.43
CA VAL A 125 -13.18 -13.49 -8.93
C VAL A 125 -13.79 -14.38 -9.99
N GLY A 126 -12.99 -15.33 -10.50
CA GLY A 126 -13.43 -16.26 -11.54
C GLY A 126 -13.92 -15.57 -12.82
N GLY A 127 -13.24 -14.48 -13.22
CA GLY A 127 -13.60 -13.69 -14.41
C GLY A 127 -14.81 -12.77 -14.24
N LYS A 128 -15.31 -12.58 -13.01
CA LYS A 128 -16.42 -11.67 -12.69
C LYS A 128 -15.98 -10.57 -11.75
N TRP A 129 -16.43 -9.35 -12.04
CA TRP A 129 -16.24 -8.20 -11.16
C TRP A 129 -17.28 -8.20 -10.05
N GLN A 130 -16.82 -8.10 -8.82
CA GLN A 130 -17.67 -8.03 -7.62
C GLN A 130 -17.13 -7.00 -6.63
N ARG A 131 -17.96 -6.63 -5.64
CA ARG A 131 -17.53 -5.78 -4.52
C ARG A 131 -16.63 -6.57 -3.57
N PRO A 132 -15.65 -5.92 -2.91
CA PRO A 132 -14.80 -6.57 -1.93
C PRO A 132 -15.61 -7.00 -0.69
N LYS A 133 -15.13 -8.00 0.04
CA LYS A 133 -15.74 -8.41 1.33
C LYS A 133 -15.62 -7.31 2.38
N GLU A 134 -14.43 -6.76 2.56
CA GLU A 134 -14.23 -5.61 3.45
C GLU A 134 -14.34 -4.30 2.69
N HIS A 135 -14.99 -3.31 3.30
CA HIS A 135 -15.23 -2.02 2.67
C HIS A 135 -14.47 -0.92 3.42
N LEU A 136 -13.58 -0.23 2.72
CA LEU A 136 -13.07 1.08 3.15
C LEU A 136 -14.20 2.10 2.98
N ARG A 137 -14.86 2.44 4.08
CA ARG A 137 -15.91 3.46 4.09
C ARG A 137 -15.27 4.83 3.92
N MET A 138 -15.41 5.39 2.73
CA MET A 138 -15.01 6.77 2.45
C MET A 138 -16.23 7.68 2.39
N LYS A 139 -16.04 8.91 2.84
CA LYS A 139 -17.01 9.99 2.70
C LYS A 139 -16.53 10.94 1.60
N GLY A 140 -17.49 11.69 1.07
CA GLY A 140 -17.23 12.67 0.02
C GLY A 140 -17.16 12.07 -1.37
N LYS A 141 -17.25 12.96 -2.35
CA LYS A 141 -17.29 12.61 -3.79
C LYS A 141 -16.09 13.16 -4.54
N LEU A 142 -15.48 14.22 -4.02
CA LEU A 142 -14.33 14.86 -4.63
C LEU A 142 -13.05 14.20 -4.14
N TRP A 143 -11.98 14.41 -4.90
CA TRP A 143 -10.64 13.94 -4.55
C TRP A 143 -10.22 14.47 -3.18
N GLU A 144 -10.41 15.77 -2.94
CA GLU A 144 -10.02 16.46 -1.71
C GLU A 144 -10.77 15.94 -0.48
N ASP A 145 -12.07 15.63 -0.63
CA ASP A 145 -12.88 15.07 0.45
C ASP A 145 -12.34 13.70 0.87
N GLN A 146 -12.03 12.85 -0.11
CA GLN A 146 -11.60 11.48 0.14
C GLN A 146 -10.16 11.41 0.63
N VAL A 147 -9.28 12.30 0.17
CA VAL A 147 -7.94 12.47 0.78
C VAL A 147 -8.05 12.88 2.23
N THR A 148 -8.96 13.81 2.55
CA THR A 148 -9.19 14.26 3.93
C THR A 148 -9.71 13.10 4.78
N GLU A 149 -10.76 12.40 4.35
CA GLU A 149 -11.32 11.26 5.08
C GLU A 149 -10.28 10.13 5.27
N LEU A 150 -9.49 9.81 4.24
CA LEU A 150 -8.42 8.83 4.35
C LEU A 150 -7.41 9.25 5.42
N SER A 151 -6.97 10.50 5.38
CA SER A 151 -5.96 11.03 6.28
C SER A 151 -6.41 11.11 7.73
N THR A 152 -7.60 11.66 7.98
CA THR A 152 -8.03 12.02 9.33
C THR A 152 -8.85 10.93 10.01
N GLU A 153 -9.54 10.08 9.25
CA GLU A 153 -10.43 9.06 9.82
C GLU A 153 -9.91 7.65 9.57
N VAL A 154 -9.70 7.26 8.31
CA VAL A 154 -9.41 5.86 7.95
C VAL A 154 -8.03 5.43 8.45
N PHE A 155 -6.98 6.13 8.04
CA PHE A 155 -5.60 5.80 8.44
C PHE A 155 -5.40 5.97 9.95
N TRP A 156 -6.00 7.02 10.53
CA TRP A 156 -5.94 7.25 11.97
C TRP A 156 -6.49 6.08 12.78
N ARG A 157 -7.67 5.56 12.42
CA ARG A 157 -8.31 4.40 13.08
C ARG A 157 -7.54 3.11 12.88
N LEU A 158 -6.79 3.00 11.78
CA LEU A 158 -5.90 1.88 11.49
C LEU A 158 -4.51 2.02 12.14
N GLY A 159 -4.29 3.06 12.95
CA GLY A 159 -3.03 3.23 13.66
C GLY A 159 -1.90 3.78 12.79
N PHE A 160 -2.22 4.46 11.69
CA PHE A 160 -1.27 5.17 10.85
C PHE A 160 -1.34 6.68 11.08
N GLU A 161 -0.22 7.36 10.86
CA GLU A 161 -0.11 8.81 10.77
C GLU A 161 0.40 9.15 9.37
N VAL A 162 -0.21 10.16 8.74
CA VAL A 162 0.21 10.67 7.43
C VAL A 162 1.40 11.61 7.62
N GLU A 163 2.53 11.28 7.02
CA GLU A 163 3.70 12.17 6.99
C GLU A 163 3.73 13.06 5.75
N ALA A 164 3.26 12.53 4.61
CA ALA A 164 3.16 13.27 3.36
C ALA A 164 1.99 12.76 2.53
N VAL A 165 1.42 13.66 1.72
CA VAL A 165 0.44 13.33 0.67
C VAL A 165 0.75 14.16 -0.57
N THR A 166 0.58 13.57 -1.74
CA THR A 166 0.66 14.28 -3.02
C THR A 166 -0.38 13.74 -4.00
N ARG A 167 -0.74 14.56 -4.98
CA ARG A 167 -1.59 14.17 -6.11
C ARG A 167 -0.69 13.91 -7.31
N LEU A 168 -0.75 12.71 -7.88
CA LEU A 168 0.04 12.32 -9.05
C LEU A 168 -0.86 11.69 -10.12
N PRO A 169 -0.48 11.76 -11.41
CA PRO A 169 -1.16 11.00 -12.45
C PRO A 169 -0.78 9.53 -12.33
N TYR A 170 -1.77 8.66 -12.23
CA TYR A 170 -1.59 7.23 -12.39
C TYR A 170 -1.77 6.84 -13.86
N LEU A 171 -0.68 6.36 -14.47
CA LEU A 171 -0.66 5.89 -15.85
C LEU A 171 -0.72 4.35 -15.86
N CYS A 172 -1.86 3.81 -16.24
CA CYS A 172 -2.07 2.37 -16.34
C CYS A 172 -2.41 1.94 -17.77
N GLU A 173 -2.19 0.64 -18.02
CA GLU A 173 -2.53 0.01 -19.28
C GLU A 173 -4.01 0.19 -19.57
N GLY A 174 -4.30 0.47 -20.84
CA GLY A 174 -5.64 0.69 -21.30
C GLY A 174 -6.37 -0.60 -21.67
N ASP A 175 -7.29 -0.48 -22.61
CA ASP A 175 -8.09 -1.59 -23.12
C ASP A 175 -8.17 -1.54 -24.65
N MET A 176 -9.10 -2.28 -25.24
CA MET A 176 -9.25 -2.33 -26.70
C MET A 176 -9.64 -0.96 -27.33
N TYR A 177 -10.03 0.03 -26.54
CA TYR A 177 -10.50 1.34 -27.01
C TYR A 177 -9.53 2.49 -26.69
N LYS A 178 -8.71 2.35 -25.65
CA LYS A 178 -7.69 3.34 -25.27
C LYS A 178 -6.39 2.62 -24.95
N ASP A 179 -5.27 3.14 -25.44
CA ASP A 179 -3.96 2.54 -25.18
C ASP A 179 -3.53 2.63 -23.71
N TYR A 180 -3.95 3.71 -23.04
CA TYR A 180 -3.68 3.93 -21.62
C TYR A 180 -4.74 4.81 -20.97
N TYR A 181 -4.84 4.71 -19.65
CA TYR A 181 -5.63 5.59 -18.80
C TYR A 181 -4.73 6.51 -18.00
N VAL A 182 -5.22 7.73 -17.74
CA VAL A 182 -4.62 8.67 -16.78
C VAL A 182 -5.66 8.89 -15.69
N LEU A 183 -5.36 8.46 -14.48
CA LEU A 183 -6.25 8.53 -13.32
C LEU A 183 -5.65 9.45 -12.24
N ASP A 184 -6.50 10.04 -11.41
CA ASP A 184 -6.09 10.88 -10.30
C ASP A 184 -5.69 10.04 -9.09
N ASP A 185 -4.39 9.97 -8.81
CA ASP A 185 -3.85 9.22 -7.69
C ASP A 185 -3.64 10.12 -6.47
N ALA A 186 -3.91 9.57 -5.28
CA ALA A 186 -3.44 10.13 -4.01
C ALA A 186 -2.34 9.22 -3.46
N VAL A 187 -1.11 9.75 -3.41
CA VAL A 187 0.05 9.01 -2.92
C VAL A 187 0.41 9.52 -1.53
N PHE A 188 0.30 8.62 -0.55
CA PHE A 188 0.56 8.87 0.86
C PHE A 188 1.87 8.21 1.30
N VAL A 189 2.58 8.89 2.20
CA VAL A 189 3.58 8.28 3.07
C VAL A 189 2.99 8.18 4.46
N LEU A 190 2.90 6.97 4.96
CA LEU A 190 2.30 6.63 6.25
C LEU A 190 3.35 6.02 7.16
N LYS A 191 3.35 6.41 8.43
CA LYS A 191 4.09 5.71 9.50
C LYS A 191 3.12 5.07 10.47
N VAL A 192 3.57 4.01 11.13
CA VAL A 192 2.82 3.43 12.25
C VAL A 192 2.86 4.41 13.42
N ARG A 193 1.70 4.69 14.01
CA ARG A 193 1.61 5.51 15.22
C ARG A 193 2.26 4.74 16.37
N GLY A 194 3.19 5.39 17.06
CA GLY A 194 3.78 4.86 18.28
C GLY A 194 2.67 4.47 19.27
N LYS A 195 2.86 3.38 20.01
CA LYS A 195 1.93 2.98 21.08
C LYS A 195 1.87 4.11 22.11
N VAL A 196 0.90 5.01 21.99
CA VAL A 196 0.29 5.56 23.21
C VAL A 196 -0.38 4.35 23.84
N MET A 197 0.14 3.88 24.97
CA MET A 197 -0.49 2.84 25.78
C MET A 197 -1.99 3.16 25.90
N ASN A 198 -2.83 2.44 25.16
CA ASN A 198 -4.27 2.48 25.32
C ASN A 198 -4.59 1.83 26.67
N LEU A 199 -4.52 2.61 27.74
CA LEU A 199 -5.07 2.32 29.07
C LEU A 199 -6.62 2.27 29.07
N LEU A 200 -7.25 1.95 27.93
CA LEU A 200 -8.70 2.01 27.76
C LEU A 200 -9.33 0.70 27.25
N ASN A 201 -8.61 -0.42 27.32
CA ASN A 201 -9.17 -1.75 26.98
C ASN A 201 -9.27 -2.73 28.17
N GLU A 202 -9.15 -2.27 29.43
CA GLU A 202 -9.37 -3.14 30.61
C GLU A 202 -10.73 -2.95 31.31
N THR A 203 -11.69 -2.21 30.73
CA THR A 203 -13.00 -1.97 31.39
C THR A 203 -14.21 -2.56 30.66
N SER A 204 -14.04 -3.60 29.84
CA SER A 204 -15.16 -4.31 29.21
C SER A 204 -15.34 -5.77 29.62
N ASP A 205 -14.73 -6.20 30.73
CA ASP A 205 -15.13 -7.42 31.45
C ASP A 205 -15.93 -7.04 32.70
N ILE A 206 -17.12 -6.44 32.48
CA ILE A 206 -18.17 -6.44 33.50
C ILE A 206 -19.20 -7.48 33.08
N ASN A 207 -19.12 -8.59 33.82
CA ASN A 207 -20.02 -9.73 33.87
C ASN A 207 -21.49 -9.40 33.57
N TYR A 208 -22.05 -10.08 32.57
CA TYR A 208 -23.42 -10.57 32.66
C TYR A 208 -23.34 -12.08 32.93
N CYS A 209 -23.46 -12.45 34.20
CA CYS A 209 -23.85 -13.77 34.64
C CYS A 209 -25.03 -13.58 35.61
N GLU A 210 -26.14 -14.23 35.23
CA GLU A 210 -27.44 -14.43 35.91
C GLU A 210 -28.37 -13.22 36.07
#